data_AF-A0A4R6DVA9-F1
#
_entry.id   AF-A0A4R6DVA9-F1
#
_cell.length_a   1.000
_cell.length_b   1.000
_cell.length_c   1.000
_cell.angle_alpha   90.00
_cell.angle_beta   90.00
_cell.angle_gamma   90.00
#
_symmetry.space_group_name_H-M   'P 1'
#
loop_
_entity.id
_entity.type
_entity.pdbx_description
1 polymer ?
#
loop_
_entity_poly.entity_id
_entity_poly.type
_entity_poly.pdbx_seq_one_letter_code
_entity_poly.pdbx_strand_id
1 'polypeptide(L)'
;MGEIKIKWLFKERLDREEFGQIEVEVLPPEGMNNEALHRIVFSLPEYYDSAMTSIPPDTFEGEPFRVDSSFYFRVSACEQAIYSKVKNHLRRNCLSFRLCKNQWIGGIYLYDQTNLDFVVARVKEDLSKEFTSRITEYQLGKLPSRRLLSPSQVDTWNDAAAESIARLRPIFED
;
A
#
# COMPACT_ATOMS: atom_id res chain seq x y z
N MET A 1 -9.60 -18.08 -14.40
CA MET A 1 -9.55 -16.86 -13.56
C MET A 1 -9.07 -15.73 -14.46
N GLY A 2 -9.77 -14.61 -14.51
CA GLY A 2 -9.33 -13.45 -15.28
C GLY A 2 -8.03 -12.85 -14.72
N GLU A 3 -7.27 -12.19 -15.59
CA GLU A 3 -6.03 -11.50 -15.22
C GLU A 3 -6.33 -10.20 -14.44
N ILE A 4 -5.57 -9.93 -13.37
CA ILE A 4 -5.64 -8.68 -12.62
C ILE A 4 -4.75 -7.67 -13.33
N LYS A 5 -5.34 -6.56 -13.78
CA LYS A 5 -4.59 -5.48 -14.44
C LYS A 5 -4.29 -4.39 -13.43
N ILE A 6 -3.00 -4.05 -13.31
CA ILE A 6 -2.51 -3.03 -12.38
C ILE A 6 -1.79 -1.96 -13.19
N LYS A 7 -2.28 -0.71 -13.12
CA LYS A 7 -1.58 0.45 -13.68
C LYS A 7 -0.85 1.19 -12.58
N TRP A 8 0.35 1.62 -12.89
CA TRP A 8 1.25 2.28 -11.95
C TRP A 8 1.58 3.67 -12.45
N LEU A 9 1.53 4.63 -11.54
CA LEU A 9 2.12 5.94 -11.73
C LEU A 9 3.02 6.24 -10.54
N PHE A 10 4.23 6.70 -10.82
CA PHE A 10 5.19 7.08 -9.79
C PHE A 10 5.66 8.50 -10.07
N LYS A 11 5.71 9.33 -9.04
CA LYS A 11 6.27 10.67 -9.09
C LYS A 11 7.25 10.86 -7.95
N GLU A 12 8.48 11.21 -8.29
CA GLU A 12 9.47 11.58 -7.29
C GLU A 12 9.06 12.89 -6.60
N ARG A 13 9.16 12.93 -5.27
CA ARG A 13 8.93 14.13 -4.46
C ARG A 13 10.13 14.25 -3.54
N LEU A 14 10.80 15.39 -3.52
CA LEU A 14 11.94 15.63 -2.65
C LEU A 14 11.51 16.57 -1.51
N ASP A 15 10.54 16.13 -0.71
CA ASP A 15 10.28 16.76 0.58
C ASP A 15 11.01 16.01 1.71
N ARG A 16 11.01 16.57 2.93
CA ARG A 16 11.99 16.21 3.98
C ARG A 16 11.96 14.74 4.43
N GLU A 17 10.91 13.97 4.14
CA GLU A 17 10.85 12.53 4.44
C GLU A 17 10.17 11.71 3.33
N GLU A 18 9.25 12.29 2.55
CA GLU A 18 8.58 11.61 1.44
C GLU A 18 9.42 11.73 0.18
N PHE A 19 9.90 10.59 -0.32
CA PHE A 19 10.78 10.50 -1.48
C PHE A 19 10.01 10.34 -2.80
N GLY A 20 8.79 9.82 -2.73
CA GLY A 20 7.95 9.72 -3.90
C GLY A 20 6.53 9.29 -3.59
N GLN A 21 5.65 9.49 -4.55
CA GLN A 21 4.25 9.12 -4.46
C GLN A 21 3.95 8.07 -5.53
N ILE A 22 3.12 7.10 -5.19
CA ILE A 22 2.70 6.01 -6.07
C ILE A 22 1.17 5.99 -6.16
N GLU A 23 0.65 5.90 -7.38
CA GLU A 23 -0.76 5.63 -7.65
C GLU A 23 -0.89 4.28 -8.35
N VAL A 24 -1.87 3.52 -7.90
CA VAL A 24 -2.17 2.17 -8.36
C VAL A 24 -3.63 2.07 -8.72
N GLU A 25 -3.93 1.77 -9.99
CA GLU A 25 -5.27 1.43 -10.44
C GLU A 25 -5.36 -0.09 -10.63
N VAL A 26 -6.33 -0.73 -9.98
CA VAL A 26 -6.56 -2.18 -10.06
C VAL A 26 -7.90 -2.44 -10.73
N LEU A 27 -7.89 -3.14 -11.86
CA LEU A 27 -9.12 -3.58 -12.52
C LEU A 27 -9.55 -4.95 -11.99
N PRO A 28 -10.84 -5.16 -11.72
CA PRO A 28 -11.32 -6.46 -11.26
C PRO A 28 -11.12 -7.52 -12.37
N PRO A 29 -10.74 -8.75 -12.00
CA PRO A 29 -10.70 -9.85 -12.94
C PRO A 29 -12.11 -10.22 -13.43
N GLU A 30 -12.19 -10.94 -14.55
CA GLU A 30 -13.46 -11.44 -15.08
C GLU A 30 -14.28 -12.18 -14.02
N GLY A 31 -15.57 -11.85 -13.93
CA GLY A 31 -16.51 -12.40 -12.95
C GLY A 31 -16.49 -11.71 -11.57
N MET A 32 -15.61 -10.72 -11.34
CA MET A 32 -15.62 -9.87 -10.16
C MET A 32 -16.15 -8.47 -10.51
N ASN A 33 -17.06 -7.94 -9.69
CA ASN A 33 -17.52 -6.56 -9.83
C ASN A 33 -16.65 -5.60 -9.00
N ASN A 34 -16.71 -4.30 -9.31
CA ASN A 34 -15.95 -3.27 -8.59
C ASN A 34 -16.30 -3.23 -7.09
N GLU A 35 -17.57 -3.46 -6.75
CA GLU A 35 -18.02 -3.46 -5.35
C GLU A 35 -17.30 -4.54 -4.54
N ALA A 36 -17.21 -5.77 -5.06
CA ALA A 36 -16.48 -6.87 -4.44
C ALA A 36 -14.99 -6.53 -4.27
N LEU A 37 -14.37 -5.91 -5.27
CA LEU A 37 -12.96 -5.49 -5.19
C LEU A 37 -12.75 -4.43 -4.09
N HIS A 38 -13.65 -3.44 -3.99
CA HIS A 38 -13.57 -2.38 -2.98
C HIS A 38 -13.76 -2.87 -1.54
N ARG A 39 -14.36 -4.04 -1.36
CA ARG A 39 -14.55 -4.67 -0.04
C ARG A 39 -13.28 -5.31 0.51
N ILE A 40 -12.29 -5.57 -0.33
CA ILE A 40 -11.05 -6.25 0.06
C ILE A 40 -10.12 -5.26 0.77
N VAL A 41 -9.61 -5.69 1.92
CA VAL A 41 -8.58 -5.00 2.68
C VAL A 41 -7.21 -5.64 2.40
N PHE A 42 -6.29 -4.85 1.86
CA PHE A 42 -4.93 -5.24 1.51
C PHE A 42 -3.95 -4.87 2.60
N SER A 43 -2.83 -5.58 2.68
CA SER A 43 -1.74 -5.28 3.61
C SER A 43 -0.65 -4.45 2.92
N LEU A 44 -0.11 -3.44 3.60
CA LEU A 44 1.12 -2.80 3.11
C LEU A 44 2.29 -3.78 3.25
N PRO A 45 3.14 -3.95 2.22
CA PRO A 45 4.36 -4.72 2.34
C PRO A 45 5.32 -4.10 3.36
N GLU A 46 6.19 -4.95 3.89
CA GLU A 46 7.22 -4.59 4.87
C GLU A 46 8.60 -4.76 4.27
N TYR A 47 9.51 -3.84 4.61
CA TYR A 47 10.85 -3.79 4.06
C TYR A 47 11.86 -3.74 5.20
N TYR A 48 12.07 -4.86 5.87
CA TYR A 48 13.13 -5.02 6.87
C TYR A 48 14.20 -5.91 6.25
N ASP A 49 15.33 -5.34 5.82
CA ASP A 49 16.39 -6.14 5.20
C ASP A 49 17.78 -5.60 5.53
N SER A 50 18.57 -6.40 6.23
CA SER A 50 19.99 -6.12 6.50
C SER A 50 20.84 -6.10 5.24
N ALA A 51 20.45 -6.80 4.16
CA ALA A 51 21.19 -6.84 2.90
C ALA A 51 21.01 -5.55 2.07
N MET A 52 20.02 -4.74 2.41
CA MET A 52 19.73 -3.46 1.76
C MET A 52 20.37 -2.28 2.47
N THR A 53 20.66 -2.42 3.76
CA THR A 53 21.32 -1.38 4.54
C THR A 53 22.83 -1.43 4.34
N SER A 54 23.48 -0.28 4.11
CA SER A 54 24.95 -0.16 4.14
C SER A 54 25.54 -0.31 5.57
N ILE A 55 24.71 -0.73 6.52
CA ILE A 55 24.97 -0.76 7.95
C ILE A 55 25.43 -2.18 8.30
N PRO A 56 26.50 -2.36 9.12
CA PRO A 56 27.00 -3.68 9.49
C PRO A 56 25.90 -4.58 10.07
N PRO A 57 25.89 -5.89 9.73
CA PRO A 57 24.85 -6.84 10.17
C PRO A 57 24.74 -6.97 11.70
N ASP A 58 25.80 -6.58 12.41
CA ASP A 58 25.92 -6.59 13.87
C ASP A 58 25.16 -5.42 14.54
N THR A 59 24.70 -4.45 13.74
CA THR A 59 24.01 -3.23 14.17
C THR A 59 22.62 -3.11 13.56
N PHE A 60 21.67 -3.93 14.04
CA PHE A 60 20.22 -3.80 13.82
C PHE A 60 19.75 -3.81 12.34
N GLU A 61 18.90 -4.78 11.97
CA GLU A 61 18.14 -4.78 10.71
C GLU A 61 17.32 -3.49 10.58
N GLY A 62 17.80 -2.54 9.78
CA GLY A 62 17.09 -1.28 9.49
C GLY A 62 15.96 -1.48 8.48
N GLU A 63 14.97 -0.60 8.53
CA GLU A 63 13.97 -0.44 7.46
C GLU A 63 14.55 0.54 6.42
N PRO A 64 15.11 0.09 5.27
CA PRO A 64 15.70 0.97 4.26
C PRO A 64 14.68 1.98 3.71
N PHE A 65 13.42 1.54 3.59
CA PHE A 65 12.33 2.37 3.13
C PHE A 65 10.98 1.84 3.59
N ARG A 66 9.95 2.68 3.44
CA ARG A 66 8.58 2.37 3.84
C ARG A 66 7.58 2.88 2.82
N VAL A 67 6.46 2.19 2.73
CA VAL A 67 5.30 2.62 1.92
C VAL A 67 4.10 2.79 2.85
N ASP A 68 3.48 3.97 2.81
CA ASP A 68 2.23 4.25 3.54
C ASP A 68 1.10 4.56 2.56
N SER A 69 -0.14 4.26 2.94
CA SER A 69 -1.29 4.81 2.22
C SER A 69 -1.45 6.30 2.49
N SER A 70 -1.65 7.09 1.44
CA SER A 70 -2.03 8.50 1.57
C SER A 70 -3.47 8.69 2.09
N PHE A 71 -4.26 7.62 2.12
CA PHE A 71 -5.58 7.61 2.71
C PHE A 71 -5.49 7.16 4.17
N TYR A 72 -5.86 8.05 5.10
CA TYR A 72 -5.86 7.82 6.55
C TYR A 72 -6.84 6.74 7.03
N PHE A 73 -7.47 5.95 6.15
CA PHE A 73 -8.29 4.80 6.51
C PHE A 73 -7.41 3.63 6.93
N ARG A 74 -6.67 3.86 8.02
CA ARG A 74 -6.02 2.84 8.82
C ARG A 74 -7.14 1.94 9.32
N VAL A 75 -7.39 0.84 8.63
CA VAL A 75 -8.21 -0.24 9.20
C VAL A 75 -7.35 -0.81 10.32
N SER A 76 -7.51 -0.25 11.52
CA SER A 76 -6.81 -0.69 12.72
C SER A 76 -7.33 -2.06 13.09
N ALA A 77 -6.85 -3.10 12.42
CA ALA A 77 -6.72 -4.39 13.07
C ALA A 77 -5.66 -4.19 14.15
N CYS A 78 -6.08 -3.82 15.36
CA CYS A 78 -5.20 -3.50 16.49
C CYS A 78 -4.19 -4.61 16.84
N GLU A 79 -4.34 -5.81 16.26
CA GLU A 79 -3.51 -6.99 16.46
C GLU A 79 -2.33 -7.12 15.48
N GLN A 80 -2.19 -6.24 14.47
CA GLN A 80 -1.11 -6.28 13.48
C GLN A 80 -0.34 -4.94 13.41
N ALA A 81 -0.20 -4.26 14.54
CA ALA A 81 0.69 -3.12 14.63
C ALA A 81 2.15 -3.59 14.54
N ILE A 82 2.77 -3.36 13.39
CA ILE A 82 4.19 -3.63 13.19
C ILE A 82 4.91 -2.29 13.27
N TYR A 83 5.88 -2.21 14.17
CA TYR A 83 6.58 -0.98 14.49
C TYR A 83 7.86 -0.89 13.68
N SER A 84 8.10 0.26 13.04
CA SER A 84 9.42 0.57 12.49
C SER A 84 10.51 0.31 13.55
N LYS A 85 11.56 -0.40 13.15
CA LYS A 85 12.71 -0.73 14.01
C LYS A 85 13.61 0.48 14.25
N VAL A 86 13.41 1.59 13.53
CA VAL A 86 14.22 2.80 13.66
C VAL A 86 13.80 3.60 14.89
N LYS A 87 14.64 3.59 15.94
CA LYS A 87 14.36 4.18 17.28
C LYS A 87 13.87 5.64 17.29
N ASN A 88 14.24 6.45 16.29
CA ASN A 88 13.84 7.86 16.20
C ASN A 88 12.53 8.08 15.45
N HIS A 89 12.05 7.10 14.69
CA HIS A 89 10.76 7.16 14.00
C HIS A 89 9.72 6.40 14.83
N LEU A 90 9.25 7.06 15.89
CA LEU A 90 8.17 6.63 16.78
C LEU A 90 7.09 5.79 16.07
N ARG A 91 6.92 4.54 16.51
CA ARG A 91 5.70 3.70 16.41
C ARG A 91 4.78 4.00 15.21
N ARG A 92 5.31 3.95 14.00
CA ARG A 92 4.47 4.00 12.80
C ARG A 92 3.99 2.58 12.53
N ASN A 93 2.76 2.25 12.95
CA ASN A 93 2.16 0.92 12.77
C ASN A 93 2.07 0.59 11.26
N CYS A 94 2.41 -0.62 10.81
CA CYS A 94 2.01 -1.08 9.47
C CYS A 94 0.50 -1.07 9.35
N LEU A 95 0.01 -0.54 8.23
CA LEU A 95 -1.41 -0.26 8.02
C LEU A 95 -1.91 -1.18 6.93
N SER A 96 -3.13 -1.66 7.10
CA SER A 96 -3.88 -2.17 5.96
C SER A 96 -4.50 -1.00 5.19
N PHE A 97 -4.69 -1.19 3.90
CA PHE A 97 -5.31 -0.21 3.01
C PHE A 97 -6.42 -0.86 2.19
N ARG A 98 -7.16 -0.04 1.44
CA ARG A 98 -8.17 -0.50 0.49
C ARG A 98 -8.09 0.29 -0.80
N LEU A 99 -8.70 -0.24 -1.85
CA LEU A 99 -8.94 0.47 -3.09
C LEU A 99 -10.18 1.35 -2.95
N CYS A 100 -10.06 2.63 -3.31
CA CYS A 100 -11.14 3.60 -3.39
C CYS A 100 -11.41 3.88 -4.87
N LYS A 101 -12.59 3.51 -5.38
CA LYS A 101 -12.92 3.60 -6.82
C LYS A 101 -11.83 2.97 -7.71
N ASN A 102 -11.42 1.74 -7.38
CA ASN A 102 -10.36 0.96 -8.02
C ASN A 102 -8.95 1.56 -7.91
N GLN A 103 -8.77 2.61 -7.11
CA GLN A 103 -7.50 3.31 -7.00
C GLN A 103 -6.94 3.26 -5.57
N TRP A 104 -5.62 3.24 -5.47
CA TRP A 104 -4.89 3.45 -4.24
C TRP A 104 -3.72 4.40 -4.48
N ILE A 105 -3.46 5.27 -3.51
CA ILE A 105 -2.38 6.25 -3.53
C ILE A 105 -1.57 6.02 -2.25
N GLY A 106 -0.25 5.99 -2.40
CA GLY A 106 0.68 5.84 -1.30
C GLY A 106 1.90 6.76 -1.42
N GLY A 107 2.54 7.01 -0.28
CA GLY A 107 3.83 7.68 -0.19
C GLY A 107 4.94 6.67 0.09
N ILE A 108 6.10 6.88 -0.54
CA ILE A 108 7.33 6.12 -0.34
C ILE A 108 8.29 7.02 0.45
N TYR A 109 8.80 6.49 1.56
CA TYR A 109 9.74 7.17 2.46
C TYR A 109 11.06 6.40 2.43
N LEU A 110 12.15 7.05 2.04
CA LEU A 110 13.50 6.45 2.07
C LEU A 110 14.23 6.89 3.34
N TYR A 111 14.84 5.95 4.04
CA TYR A 111 15.58 6.21 5.28
C TYR A 111 17.09 5.97 5.16
N ASP A 112 17.53 5.45 4.01
CA ASP A 112 18.93 5.25 3.67
C ASP A 112 19.23 5.63 2.21
N GLN A 113 20.45 5.37 1.75
CA GLN A 113 20.90 5.65 0.38
C GLN A 113 20.55 4.51 -0.61
N THR A 114 19.40 3.85 -0.43
CA THR A 114 18.94 2.83 -1.38
C THR A 114 18.64 3.43 -2.76
N ASN A 115 18.96 2.68 -3.82
CA ASN A 115 18.64 3.06 -5.19
C ASN A 115 17.12 3.13 -5.42
N LEU A 116 16.64 4.25 -5.95
CA LEU A 116 15.22 4.49 -6.20
C LEU A 116 14.59 3.49 -7.18
N ASP A 117 15.25 3.20 -8.30
CA ASP A 117 14.72 2.27 -9.32
C ASP A 117 14.52 0.88 -8.72
N PHE A 118 15.44 0.48 -7.84
CA PHE A 118 15.30 -0.75 -7.07
C PHE A 118 14.07 -0.69 -6.14
N VAL A 119 13.91 0.40 -5.37
CA VAL A 119 12.77 0.57 -4.47
C VAL A 119 11.45 0.50 -5.24
N VAL A 120 11.33 1.24 -6.34
CA VAL A 120 10.12 1.27 -7.18
C VAL A 120 9.82 -0.12 -7.75
N ALA A 121 10.84 -0.81 -8.29
CA ALA A 121 10.66 -2.16 -8.81
C ALA A 121 10.17 -3.13 -7.73
N ARG A 122 10.75 -3.05 -6.53
CA ARG A 122 10.38 -3.91 -5.41
C ARG A 122 8.98 -3.63 -4.89
N VAL A 123 8.62 -2.35 -4.73
CA VAL A 123 7.27 -1.93 -4.32
C VAL A 123 6.23 -2.43 -5.32
N LYS A 124 6.48 -2.27 -6.63
CA LYS A 124 5.60 -2.78 -7.68
C LYS A 124 5.42 -4.30 -7.59
N GLU A 125 6.51 -5.04 -7.40
CA GLU A 125 6.49 -6.49 -7.28
C GLU A 125 5.63 -6.94 -6.07
N ASP A 126 5.94 -6.42 -4.89
CA ASP A 126 5.33 -6.89 -3.64
C ASP A 126 3.85 -6.49 -3.52
N LEU A 127 3.49 -5.27 -3.93
CA LEU A 127 2.08 -4.87 -3.99
C LEU A 127 1.32 -5.67 -5.05
N SER A 128 1.90 -5.94 -6.23
CA SER A 128 1.25 -6.79 -7.25
C SER A 128 0.97 -8.19 -6.72
N LYS A 129 1.91 -8.77 -5.96
CA LYS A 129 1.73 -10.06 -5.27
C LYS A 129 0.60 -10.00 -4.25
N GLU A 130 0.55 -8.96 -3.41
CA GLU A 130 -0.51 -8.79 -2.42
C GLU A 130 -1.89 -8.64 -3.09
N PHE A 131 -2.04 -7.78 -4.11
CA PHE A 131 -3.29 -7.64 -4.86
C PHE A 131 -3.73 -8.98 -5.45
N THR A 132 -2.81 -9.67 -6.12
CA THR A 132 -3.08 -10.95 -6.76
C THR A 132 -3.49 -12.02 -5.76
N SER A 133 -2.76 -12.12 -4.64
CA SER A 133 -3.04 -13.07 -3.58
C SER A 133 -4.42 -12.83 -2.96
N ARG A 134 -4.72 -11.58 -2.54
CA ARG A 134 -5.98 -11.27 -1.84
C ARG A 134 -7.20 -11.39 -2.74
N ILE A 135 -7.10 -10.97 -4.01
CA ILE A 135 -8.20 -11.13 -4.96
C ILE A 135 -8.43 -12.62 -5.26
N THR A 136 -7.37 -13.41 -5.41
CA THR A 136 -7.48 -14.86 -5.61
C THR A 136 -8.11 -15.54 -4.39
N GLU A 137 -7.67 -15.21 -3.18
CA GLU A 137 -8.26 -15.71 -1.93
C GLU A 137 -9.75 -15.35 -1.83
N TYR A 138 -10.13 -14.14 -2.25
CA TYR A 138 -11.53 -13.71 -2.31
C TYR A 138 -12.35 -14.58 -3.26
N GLN A 139 -11.88 -14.75 -4.50
CA GLN A 139 -12.57 -15.56 -5.52
C GLN A 139 -12.73 -17.02 -5.10
N LEU A 140 -11.78 -17.55 -4.33
CA LEU A 140 -11.82 -18.91 -3.80
C LEU A 140 -12.63 -19.04 -2.49
N GLY A 141 -13.20 -17.95 -1.96
CA GLY A 141 -13.91 -17.95 -0.68
C GLY A 141 -13.02 -18.23 0.53
N LYS A 142 -11.70 -18.01 0.40
CA LYS A 142 -10.68 -18.27 1.43
C LYS A 142 -10.25 -17.01 2.18
N LEU A 143 -10.63 -15.83 1.70
CA LEU A 143 -10.25 -14.57 2.34
C LEU A 143 -10.98 -14.43 3.69
N PRO A 144 -10.26 -14.23 4.82
CA PRO A 144 -10.89 -14.09 6.14
C PRO A 144 -11.86 -12.91 6.21
N SER A 145 -12.95 -13.04 6.96
CA SER A 145 -13.97 -11.99 7.09
C SER A 145 -13.44 -10.65 7.61
N ARG A 146 -12.40 -10.67 8.46
CA ARG A 146 -11.71 -9.45 8.94
C ARG A 146 -11.03 -8.63 7.83
N ARG A 147 -10.81 -9.24 6.65
CA ARG A 147 -10.26 -8.59 5.46
C ARG A 147 -11.36 -8.16 4.47
N LEU A 148 -12.61 -8.21 4.91
CA LEU A 148 -13.78 -7.85 4.13
C LEU A 148 -14.58 -6.76 4.83
N LEU A 149 -14.89 -5.71 4.10
CA LEU A 149 -15.78 -4.65 4.56
C LEU A 149 -17.23 -5.01 4.27
N SER A 150 -18.15 -4.47 5.08
CA SER A 150 -19.57 -4.42 4.73
C SER A 150 -19.80 -3.43 3.58
N PRO A 151 -20.87 -3.58 2.80
CA PRO A 151 -21.24 -2.60 1.77
C PRO A 151 -21.37 -1.17 2.31
N SER A 152 -22.01 -1.00 3.48
CA SER A 152 -22.16 0.32 4.12
C SER A 152 -20.83 0.98 4.52
N GLN A 153 -19.82 0.18 4.90
CA GLN A 153 -18.47 0.69 5.16
C GLN A 153 -17.78 1.15 3.87
N VAL A 154 -17.98 0.42 2.77
CA VAL A 154 -17.43 0.79 1.46
C VAL A 154 -17.97 2.13 0.99
N ASP A 155 -19.28 2.36 1.07
CA ASP A 155 -19.90 3.61 0.64
C ASP A 155 -19.37 4.80 1.46
N THR A 156 -19.45 4.68 2.79
CA THR A 156 -18.94 5.71 3.73
C THR A 156 -17.50 6.09 3.44
N TRP A 157 -16.65 5.11 3.15
CA TRP A 157 -15.24 5.35 2.90
C TRP A 157 -14.94 5.78 1.46
N ASN A 158 -15.78 5.44 0.48
CA ASN A 158 -15.62 5.93 -0.90
C ASN A 158 -15.94 7.42 -0.98
N ASP A 159 -16.96 7.87 -0.25
CA ASP A 159 -17.33 9.29 -0.18
C ASP A 159 -16.21 10.10 0.48
N ALA A 160 -15.69 9.63 1.61
CA ALA A 160 -14.59 10.30 2.31
C ALA A 160 -13.27 10.28 1.51
N ALA A 161 -13.00 9.24 0.73
CA ALA A 161 -11.79 9.14 -0.08
C ALA A 161 -11.83 10.01 -1.35
N ALA A 162 -13.02 10.31 -1.89
CA ALA A 162 -13.15 11.07 -3.13
C ALA A 162 -12.52 12.47 -3.03
N GLU A 163 -12.66 13.14 -1.89
CA GLU A 163 -12.02 14.45 -1.65
C GLU A 163 -10.50 14.35 -1.56
N SER A 164 -9.98 13.30 -0.91
CA SER A 164 -8.53 13.09 -0.80
C SER A 164 -7.90 12.75 -2.15
N ILE A 165 -8.54 11.89 -2.96
CA ILE A 165 -8.09 11.58 -4.32
C ILE A 165 -8.05 12.86 -5.17
N ALA A 166 -9.11 13.66 -5.14
CA ALA A 166 -9.19 14.89 -5.92
C ALA A 166 -8.09 15.91 -5.55
N ARG A 167 -7.64 15.93 -4.29
CA ARG A 167 -6.52 16.80 -3.85
C ARG A 167 -5.15 16.26 -4.27
N LEU A 168 -4.99 14.94 -4.32
CA LEU A 168 -3.71 14.29 -4.62
C LEU A 168 -3.48 14.08 -6.12
N ARG A 169 -4.54 13.94 -6.92
CA ARG A 169 -4.44 13.68 -8.37
C ARG A 169 -3.73 14.78 -9.16
N PRO A 170 -3.93 16.09 -8.92
CA PRO A 170 -3.16 17.12 -9.62
C PRO A 170 -1.64 16.97 -9.43
N ILE A 171 -1.21 16.37 -8.31
CA ILE A 171 0.22 16.09 -8.07
C ILE A 171 0.75 15.13 -9.14
N PHE A 172 -0.05 14.25 -9.71
CA PHE A 172 0.35 13.25 -10.69
C PHE A 172 0.23 13.70 -12.17
N GLU A 173 -0.41 14.84 -12.44
CA GLU A 173 -0.70 15.31 -13.81
C GLU A 173 0.30 16.34 -14.37
N ASP A 174 1.28 16.79 -13.58
CA ASP A 174 2.44 17.60 -14.03
C ASP A 174 3.68 16.74 -14.34
#